data_AF-A0A7Z9A6R8-F1
#
_entry.id   AF-A0A7Z9A6R8-F1
#
_cell.length_a   1.000
_cell.length_b   1.000
_cell.length_c   1.000
_cell.angle_alpha   90.00
_cell.angle_beta   90.00
_cell.angle_gamma   90.00
#
_symmetry.space_group_name_H-M   'P 1'
#
loop_
_entity.id
_entity.type
_entity.pdbx_description
1 polymer ?
#
loop_
_entity_poly.entity_id
_entity_poly.type
_entity_poly.pdbx_seq_one_letter_code
_entity_poly.pdbx_strand_id
1 'polypeptide(L)'
;MNISKPVLHIDDGPNVLYKQNINYYVTDADTQSKKADIFGKEATIQVVPVNFIYNYGNGETYTTNTAGVAGANWNSERDDYEETPTSHKFEESGNFHSYVTVVYQARYRFGEGAWRPIGQTQLQSDSMLIRLWEVEVHNVAKTCNEDPYAWGCPMHKDYPDYTNPNPKLTKPDPVTGQRWHKDDVGNGDTEGRKRAKS
;
A
#
# COMPACT_ATOMS: atom_id res chain seq x y z
N MET A 1 4.26 2.94 26.72
CA MET A 1 2.93 2.39 26.35
C MET A 1 3.13 1.67 25.05
N ASN A 2 2.75 0.40 24.95
CA ASN A 2 2.77 -0.29 23.65
C ASN A 2 1.49 0.10 22.94
N ILE A 3 1.63 0.89 21.89
CA ILE A 3 0.53 1.28 21.01
C ILE A 3 0.46 0.20 19.93
N SER A 4 -0.73 -0.27 19.59
CA SER A 4 -0.91 -1.21 18.47
C SER A 4 -0.29 -0.65 17.21
N LYS A 5 0.44 -1.50 16.49
CA LYS A 5 1.03 -1.11 15.21
C LYS A 5 -0.09 -1.00 14.17
N PRO A 6 -0.18 0.09 13.41
CA PRO A 6 -1.19 0.22 12.37
C PRO A 6 -0.96 -0.82 11.26
N VAL A 7 -2.04 -1.32 10.68
CA VAL A 7 -2.00 -2.29 9.58
C VAL A 7 -2.62 -1.66 8.34
N LEU A 8 -1.84 -1.59 7.26
CA LEU A 8 -2.31 -1.12 5.96
C LEU A 8 -2.98 -2.25 5.20
N HIS A 9 -4.10 -1.93 4.56
CA HIS A 9 -4.85 -2.83 3.69
C HIS A 9 -5.20 -2.14 2.38
N ILE A 10 -5.53 -2.95 1.38
CA ILE A 10 -6.25 -2.54 0.19
C ILE A 10 -7.41 -3.50 -0.07
N ASP A 11 -8.47 -3.02 -0.71
CA ASP A 11 -9.54 -3.88 -1.19
C ASP A 11 -9.02 -4.84 -2.28
N ASP A 12 -9.63 -6.02 -2.38
CA ASP A 12 -9.40 -7.05 -3.42
C ASP A 12 -7.97 -7.63 -3.53
N GLY A 13 -7.09 -7.29 -2.59
CA GLY A 13 -5.79 -7.92 -2.40
C GLY A 13 -4.66 -7.30 -3.25
N PRO A 14 -3.42 -7.79 -3.09
CA PRO A 14 -2.21 -7.11 -3.58
C PRO A 14 -2.03 -7.10 -5.10
N ASN A 15 -2.88 -7.77 -5.88
CA ASN A 15 -2.75 -7.87 -7.33
C ASN A 15 -3.83 -7.00 -7.98
N VAL A 16 -3.40 -5.87 -8.56
CA VAL A 16 -4.29 -4.81 -9.03
C VAL A 16 -3.87 -4.35 -10.43
N LEU A 17 -4.78 -3.76 -11.20
CA LEU A 17 -4.44 -3.20 -12.51
C LEU A 17 -3.93 -1.76 -12.36
N TYR A 18 -2.92 -1.41 -13.15
CA TYR A 18 -2.51 -0.02 -13.28
C TYR A 18 -3.64 0.82 -13.90
N LYS A 19 -3.67 2.11 -13.58
CA LYS A 19 -4.73 3.06 -13.96
C LYS A 19 -6.14 2.77 -13.42
N GLN A 20 -6.29 1.79 -12.52
CA GLN A 20 -7.49 1.64 -11.70
C GLN A 20 -7.29 2.26 -10.32
N ASN A 21 -8.40 2.70 -9.71
CA ASN A 21 -8.44 3.17 -8.34
C ASN A 21 -8.23 1.99 -7.39
N ILE A 22 -7.28 2.18 -6.47
CA ILE A 22 -7.01 1.24 -5.38
C ILE A 22 -7.37 1.93 -4.09
N ASN A 23 -8.35 1.41 -3.38
CA ASN A 23 -8.74 1.94 -2.08
C ASN A 23 -7.80 1.42 -0.98
N TYR A 24 -7.11 2.34 -0.31
CA TYR A 24 -6.32 2.04 0.87
C TYR A 24 -7.11 2.30 2.14
N TYR A 25 -6.94 1.43 3.14
CA TYR A 25 -7.48 1.68 4.47
C TYR A 25 -6.57 1.11 5.57
N VAL A 26 -6.74 1.60 6.80
CA VAL A 26 -5.87 1.27 7.94
C VAL A 26 -6.68 0.72 9.09
N THR A 27 -6.27 -0.42 9.64
CA THR A 27 -6.80 -0.96 10.90
C THR A 27 -5.77 -0.82 12.03
N ASP A 28 -6.21 -1.11 13.26
CA ASP A 28 -5.36 -1.06 14.47
C ASP A 28 -4.75 0.32 14.75
N ALA A 29 -5.39 1.36 14.21
CA ALA A 29 -4.94 2.75 14.30
C ALA A 29 -5.84 3.62 15.19
N ASP A 30 -6.69 3.02 16.03
CA ASP A 30 -7.68 3.74 16.84
C ASP A 30 -7.09 4.50 18.04
N THR A 31 -7.96 5.27 18.70
CA THR A 31 -7.63 5.91 19.98
C THR A 31 -7.34 4.85 21.04
N GLN A 32 -6.13 4.88 21.60
CA GLN A 32 -5.71 3.94 22.64
C GLN A 32 -5.46 4.68 23.95
N SER A 33 -5.81 4.06 25.08
CA SER A 33 -5.67 4.65 26.41
C SER A 33 -5.02 3.69 27.39
N LYS A 34 -4.22 4.20 28.31
CA LYS A 34 -3.56 3.44 29.36
C LYS A 34 -3.51 4.24 30.66
N LYS A 35 -3.74 3.57 31.80
CA LYS A 35 -3.46 4.13 33.12
C LYS A 35 -1.97 4.07 33.44
N ALA A 36 -1.42 5.14 34.02
CA ALA A 36 -0.04 5.24 34.44
C ALA A 36 0.09 6.14 35.66
N ASP A 37 1.06 5.87 36.52
CA ASP A 37 1.44 6.78 37.59
C ASP A 37 2.32 7.91 37.05
N ILE A 38 1.88 9.15 37.26
CA ILE A 38 2.63 10.36 36.95
C ILE A 38 2.78 11.15 38.24
N PHE A 39 4.01 11.27 38.73
CA PHE A 39 4.33 11.95 40.01
C PHE A 39 3.51 11.43 41.21
N GLY A 40 3.34 10.10 41.30
CA GLY A 40 2.62 9.45 42.41
C GLY A 40 1.10 9.62 42.37
N LYS A 41 0.54 10.03 41.22
CA LYS A 41 -0.91 10.09 40.98
C LYS A 41 -1.27 9.27 39.76
N GLU A 42 -2.35 8.50 39.86
CA GLU A 42 -2.90 7.77 38.71
C GLU A 42 -3.41 8.76 37.66
N ALA A 43 -2.84 8.69 36.46
CA ALA A 43 -3.27 9.40 35.27
C ALA A 43 -3.77 8.42 34.21
N THR A 44 -4.69 8.88 33.37
CA THR A 44 -4.99 8.23 32.10
C THR A 44 -4.21 8.94 31.01
N ILE A 45 -3.39 8.19 30.27
CA ILE A 45 -2.73 8.63 29.04
C ILE A 45 -3.56 8.12 27.86
N GLN A 46 -3.72 8.93 26.83
CA GLN A 46 -4.43 8.59 25.61
C GLN A 46 -3.65 9.07 24.40
N VAL A 47 -3.62 8.25 23.34
CA VAL A 47 -3.10 8.61 22.03
C VAL A 47 -4.26 8.57 21.04
N VAL A 48 -4.41 9.65 20.26
CA VAL A 48 -5.49 9.81 19.28
C VAL A 48 -4.85 9.95 17.90
N PRO A 49 -5.21 9.14 16.90
CA PRO A 49 -4.72 9.33 15.53
C PRO A 49 -5.22 10.69 15.02
N VAL A 50 -4.33 11.48 14.43
CA VAL A 50 -4.66 12.80 13.89
C VAL A 50 -4.35 12.94 12.40
N ASN A 51 -3.38 12.17 11.88
CA ASN A 51 -3.08 12.12 10.44
C ASN A 51 -2.62 10.72 10.03
N PHE A 52 -2.90 10.38 8.79
CA PHE A 52 -2.44 9.19 8.07
C PHE A 52 -1.65 9.64 6.85
N ILE A 53 -0.38 9.25 6.79
CA ILE A 53 0.52 9.57 5.68
C ILE A 53 0.77 8.28 4.90
N TYR A 54 0.06 8.11 3.79
CA TYR A 54 0.24 7.01 2.87
C TYR A 54 1.47 7.26 1.99
N ASN A 55 2.33 6.26 1.89
CA ASN A 55 3.43 6.21 0.93
C ASN A 55 3.14 5.04 0.00
N TYR A 56 3.12 5.29 -1.31
CA TYR A 56 2.71 4.28 -2.30
C TYR A 56 3.90 3.51 -2.90
N GLY A 57 5.13 3.85 -2.53
CA GLY A 57 6.34 3.20 -3.02
C GLY A 57 6.85 3.67 -4.39
N ASN A 58 6.03 4.42 -5.14
CA ASN A 58 6.41 5.08 -6.42
C ASN A 58 6.97 6.50 -6.23
N GLY A 59 7.26 6.89 -4.98
CA GLY A 59 7.67 8.26 -4.61
C GLY A 59 6.51 9.21 -4.31
N GLU A 60 5.27 8.82 -4.57
CA GLU A 60 4.09 9.60 -4.22
C GLU A 60 3.66 9.34 -2.77
N THR A 61 3.11 10.39 -2.16
CA THR A 61 2.59 10.36 -0.80
C THR A 61 1.29 11.12 -0.70
N TYR A 62 0.39 10.67 0.18
CA TYR A 62 -0.87 11.34 0.45
C TYR A 62 -1.12 11.44 1.95
N THR A 63 -1.49 12.63 2.43
CA THR A 63 -1.80 12.88 3.84
C THR A 63 -3.28 13.18 4.02
N THR A 64 -3.92 12.49 4.95
CA THR A 64 -5.35 12.68 5.28
C THR A 64 -5.60 12.48 6.77
N ASN A 65 -6.79 12.89 7.23
CA ASN A 65 -7.24 12.72 8.62
C ASN A 65 -8.14 11.49 8.81
N THR A 66 -8.40 10.71 7.76
CA THR A 66 -9.18 9.47 7.81
C THR A 66 -8.32 8.25 7.55
N ALA A 67 -8.61 7.16 8.27
CA ALA A 67 -8.01 5.85 8.05
C ALA A 67 -8.53 5.17 6.77
N GLY A 68 -9.52 5.77 6.08
CA GLY A 68 -10.27 5.08 5.02
C GLY A 68 -11.21 4.03 5.59
N VAL A 69 -12.00 3.42 4.71
CA VAL A 69 -12.87 2.29 5.03
C VAL A 69 -12.79 1.27 3.89
N ALA A 70 -12.90 -0.01 4.22
CA ALA A 70 -12.99 -1.08 3.23
C ALA A 70 -14.30 -0.98 2.43
N GLY A 71 -14.32 -1.60 1.25
CA GLY A 71 -15.52 -1.73 0.43
C GLY A 71 -15.67 -0.67 -0.65
N ALA A 72 -14.61 -0.44 -1.43
CA ALA A 72 -14.70 0.28 -2.69
C ALA A 72 -15.70 -0.41 -3.63
N ASN A 73 -16.51 0.39 -4.32
CA ASN A 73 -17.54 -0.12 -5.21
C ASN A 73 -17.01 -0.19 -6.64
N TRP A 74 -17.14 -1.34 -7.29
CA TRP A 74 -16.83 -1.50 -8.70
C TRP A 74 -17.87 -0.79 -9.59
N ASN A 75 -17.40 0.04 -10.52
CA ASN A 75 -18.22 0.66 -11.56
C ASN A 75 -17.94 0.01 -12.92
N SER A 76 -18.89 -0.81 -13.39
CA SER A 76 -18.76 -1.52 -14.68
C SER A 76 -18.80 -0.62 -15.91
N GLU A 77 -19.37 0.58 -15.83
CA GLU A 77 -19.40 1.52 -16.97
C GLU A 77 -18.04 2.17 -17.21
N ARG A 78 -17.25 2.35 -16.14
CA ARG A 78 -15.90 2.92 -16.20
C ARG A 78 -14.79 1.87 -16.21
N ASP A 79 -15.13 0.61 -15.98
CA ASP A 79 -14.16 -0.48 -15.77
C ASP A 79 -13.14 -0.11 -14.67
N ASP A 80 -13.64 0.49 -13.59
CA ASP A 80 -12.82 1.03 -12.49
C ASP A 80 -13.59 1.01 -11.16
N TYR A 81 -12.87 1.08 -10.04
CA TYR A 81 -13.48 1.32 -8.72
C TYR A 81 -13.85 2.79 -8.56
N GLU A 82 -14.98 3.06 -7.91
CA GLU A 82 -15.32 4.42 -7.50
C GLU A 82 -14.27 4.97 -6.54
N GLU A 83 -13.86 6.21 -6.79
CA GLU A 83 -12.84 6.87 -6.00
C GLU A 83 -13.31 7.07 -4.56
N THR A 84 -12.53 6.56 -3.61
CA THR A 84 -12.70 6.79 -2.16
C THR A 84 -11.77 7.91 -1.69
N PRO A 85 -11.98 8.49 -0.48
CA PRO A 85 -11.10 9.53 0.06
C PRO A 85 -9.62 9.14 0.23
N THR A 86 -9.31 7.84 0.16
CA THR A 86 -7.99 7.23 0.33
C THR A 86 -7.59 6.39 -0.89
N SER A 87 -8.24 6.61 -2.03
CA SER A 87 -7.88 5.95 -3.28
C SER A 87 -6.57 6.48 -3.86
N HIS A 88 -5.85 5.61 -4.55
CA HIS A 88 -4.69 5.98 -5.36
C HIS A 88 -4.67 5.18 -6.66
N LYS A 89 -4.16 5.81 -7.71
CA LYS A 89 -4.09 5.26 -9.06
C LYS A 89 -2.66 5.36 -9.56
N PHE A 90 -2.06 4.21 -9.88
CA PHE A 90 -0.70 4.17 -10.41
C PHE A 90 -0.71 4.31 -11.92
N GLU A 91 0.20 5.12 -12.45
CA GLU A 91 0.34 5.34 -13.90
C GLU A 91 1.19 4.27 -14.60
N GLU A 92 1.92 3.48 -13.84
CA GLU A 92 2.84 2.45 -14.34
C GLU A 92 2.60 1.10 -13.68
N SER A 93 2.69 0.02 -14.47
CA SER A 93 2.77 -1.34 -13.96
C SER A 93 4.10 -1.56 -13.22
N GLY A 94 4.10 -2.47 -12.24
CA GLY A 94 5.29 -2.74 -11.41
C GLY A 94 4.96 -3.28 -10.03
N ASN A 95 6.01 -3.63 -9.29
CA ASN A 95 5.91 -3.98 -7.89
C ASN A 95 6.27 -2.77 -7.03
N PHE A 96 5.36 -2.37 -6.15
CA PHE A 96 5.52 -1.23 -5.25
C PHE A 96 5.29 -1.62 -3.80
N HIS A 97 5.93 -0.90 -2.90
CA HIS A 97 5.85 -1.16 -1.47
C HIS A 97 5.14 -0.01 -0.79
N SER A 98 3.87 -0.23 -0.47
CA SER A 98 3.05 0.77 0.19
C SER A 98 3.10 0.59 1.70
N TYR A 99 3.16 1.70 2.44
CA TYR A 99 3.04 1.71 3.89
C TYR A 99 2.35 2.99 4.36
N VAL A 100 1.86 2.98 5.60
CA VAL A 100 1.27 4.17 6.22
C VAL A 100 2.03 4.57 7.47
N THR A 101 2.25 5.87 7.65
CA THR A 101 2.69 6.45 8.91
C THR A 101 1.52 7.17 9.57
N VAL A 102 1.15 6.70 10.75
CA VAL A 102 0.07 7.30 11.55
C VAL A 102 0.69 8.25 12.58
N VAL A 103 0.24 9.50 12.55
CA VAL A 103 0.61 10.53 13.52
C VAL A 103 -0.42 10.50 14.65
N TYR A 104 0.04 10.32 15.87
CA TYR A 104 -0.79 10.34 17.08
C TYR A 104 -0.53 11.58 17.92
N GLN A 105 -1.61 12.22 18.37
CA GLN A 105 -1.56 13.23 19.43
C GLN A 105 -1.73 12.54 20.80
N ALA A 106 -0.69 12.62 21.64
CA ALA A 106 -0.73 12.13 23.00
C ALA A 106 -1.29 13.20 23.95
N ARG A 107 -2.13 12.78 24.88
CA ARG A 107 -2.73 13.61 25.94
C ARG A 107 -2.87 12.81 27.25
N TYR A 108 -2.92 13.49 28.38
CA TYR A 108 -3.17 12.88 29.69
C TYR A 108 -4.20 13.64 30.52
N ARG A 109 -4.79 12.96 31.50
CA ARG A 109 -5.63 13.58 32.54
C ARG A 109 -5.47 12.84 33.87
N PHE A 110 -5.72 13.54 34.97
CA PHE A 110 -5.89 12.94 36.30
C PHE A 110 -7.37 12.81 36.61
N GLY A 111 -7.83 11.62 37.01
CA GLY A 111 -9.26 11.35 37.25
C GLY A 111 -10.13 11.78 36.06
N GLU A 112 -11.18 12.55 36.36
CA GLU A 112 -12.11 13.11 35.36
C GLU A 112 -11.76 14.54 34.92
N GLY A 113 -10.57 15.03 35.27
CA GLY A 113 -10.12 16.37 34.89
C GLY A 113 -9.93 16.56 33.39
N ALA A 114 -9.65 17.81 33.00
CA ALA A 114 -9.41 18.16 31.61
C ALA A 114 -8.17 17.46 31.03
N TRP A 115 -8.24 17.10 29.75
CA TRP A 115 -7.11 16.57 28.99
C TRP A 115 -6.04 17.63 28.77
N ARG A 116 -4.78 17.23 28.91
CA ARG A 116 -3.59 18.07 28.68
C ARG A 116 -2.71 17.41 27.62
N PRO A 117 -2.22 18.14 26.62
CA PRO A 117 -1.36 17.58 25.59
C PRO A 117 -0.01 17.15 26.19
N ILE A 118 0.55 16.06 25.67
CA ILE A 118 1.93 15.63 25.94
C ILE A 118 2.82 15.99 24.76
N GLY A 119 2.35 15.71 23.54
CA GLY A 119 3.12 15.86 22.30
C GLY A 119 2.60 14.93 21.21
N GLN A 120 3.34 14.81 20.12
CA GLN A 120 3.02 13.90 19.02
C GLN A 120 4.02 12.73 18.96
N THR A 121 3.56 11.59 18.48
CA THR A 121 4.39 10.44 18.15
C THR A 121 3.92 9.85 16.83
N GLN A 122 4.79 9.13 16.13
CA GLN A 122 4.47 8.49 14.87
C GLN A 122 4.69 6.98 14.96
N LEU A 123 3.84 6.21 14.29
CA LEU A 123 4.01 4.77 14.11
C LEU A 123 3.79 4.40 12.66
N GLN A 124 4.70 3.60 12.13
CA GLN A 124 4.64 3.10 10.77
C GLN A 124 4.09 1.67 10.75
N SER A 125 3.27 1.37 9.73
CA SER A 125 2.84 0.00 9.46
C SER A 125 3.99 -0.86 8.94
N ASP A 126 3.77 -2.17 8.86
CA ASP A 126 4.56 -2.98 7.94
C ASP A 126 4.28 -2.55 6.50
N SER A 127 5.26 -2.79 5.62
CA SER A 127 5.09 -2.53 4.20
C SER A 127 4.30 -3.65 3.55
N MET A 128 3.39 -3.29 2.66
CA MET A 128 2.62 -4.19 1.82
C MET A 128 3.15 -4.15 0.38
N LEU A 129 3.39 -5.31 -0.21
CA LEU A 129 3.70 -5.43 -1.63
C LEU A 129 2.41 -5.28 -2.46
N ILE A 130 2.41 -4.30 -3.35
CA ILE A 130 1.39 -4.07 -4.38
C ILE A 130 1.98 -4.49 -5.72
N ARG A 131 1.28 -5.37 -6.44
CA ARG A 131 1.64 -5.85 -7.77
C ARG A 131 0.68 -5.25 -8.79
N LEU A 132 1.19 -4.30 -9.56
CA LEU A 132 0.44 -3.63 -10.61
C LEU A 132 0.68 -4.28 -11.95
N TRP A 133 -0.42 -4.76 -12.51
CA TRP A 133 -0.46 -5.46 -13.78
C TRP A 133 -0.99 -4.54 -14.88
N GLU A 134 -0.51 -4.79 -16.10
CA GLU A 134 -1.02 -4.21 -17.32
C GLU A 134 -1.60 -5.34 -18.19
N VAL A 135 -2.72 -5.07 -18.85
CA VAL A 135 -3.37 -6.03 -19.75
C VAL A 135 -3.30 -5.49 -21.17
N GLU A 136 -2.68 -6.26 -22.07
CA GLU A 136 -2.62 -5.98 -23.49
C GLU A 136 -3.45 -7.01 -24.28
N VAL A 137 -4.40 -6.52 -25.08
CA VAL A 137 -5.30 -7.36 -25.87
C VAL A 137 -4.96 -7.22 -27.36
N HIS A 138 -4.76 -8.35 -28.02
CA HIS A 138 -4.51 -8.42 -29.46
C HIS A 138 -5.45 -9.42 -30.12
N ASN A 139 -5.88 -9.10 -31.34
CA ASN A 139 -6.61 -10.05 -32.18
C ASN A 139 -5.63 -11.04 -32.82
N VAL A 140 -5.95 -12.33 -32.73
CA VAL A 140 -5.18 -13.41 -33.35
C VAL A 140 -6.04 -14.14 -34.38
N ALA A 141 -5.43 -14.57 -35.47
CA ALA A 141 -6.12 -15.26 -36.56
C ALA A 141 -6.26 -16.78 -36.36
N LYS A 142 -5.56 -17.35 -35.36
CA LYS A 142 -5.43 -18.79 -35.12
C LYS A 142 -5.49 -19.09 -33.63
N THR A 143 -5.91 -20.31 -33.30
CA THR A 143 -5.84 -20.83 -31.92
C THR A 143 -4.41 -21.21 -31.55
N CYS A 144 -4.10 -21.33 -30.25
CA CYS A 144 -2.76 -21.76 -29.80
C CYS A 144 -2.36 -23.16 -30.25
N ASN A 145 -3.33 -24.00 -30.67
CA ASN A 145 -3.03 -25.32 -31.26
C ASN A 145 -2.53 -25.20 -32.71
N GLU A 146 -2.98 -24.19 -33.44
CA GLU A 146 -2.62 -23.95 -34.84
C GLU A 146 -1.40 -23.03 -34.97
N ASP A 147 -1.25 -22.11 -34.02
CA ASP A 147 -0.08 -21.24 -33.88
C ASP A 147 0.25 -21.03 -32.40
N PRO A 148 1.16 -21.83 -31.81
CA PRO A 148 1.51 -21.72 -30.41
C PRO A 148 2.32 -20.45 -30.08
N TYR A 149 2.80 -19.75 -31.11
CA TYR A 149 3.54 -18.49 -31.00
C TYR A 149 2.67 -17.27 -31.23
N ALA A 150 1.35 -17.39 -31.37
CA ALA A 150 0.44 -16.25 -31.47
C ALA A 150 0.35 -15.48 -30.13
N TRP A 151 -0.07 -14.21 -30.16
CA TRP A 151 -0.21 -13.40 -28.95
C TRP A 151 -1.09 -14.09 -27.90
N GLY A 152 -0.65 -14.08 -26.64
CA GLY A 152 -1.35 -14.74 -25.53
C GLY A 152 -1.18 -16.28 -25.45
N CYS A 153 -0.46 -16.91 -26.38
CA CYS A 153 -0.16 -18.35 -26.33
C CYS A 153 1.15 -18.65 -25.58
N PRO A 154 1.29 -19.82 -24.91
CA PRO A 154 2.43 -20.12 -24.03
C PRO A 154 3.82 -20.07 -24.68
N MET A 155 3.92 -20.25 -26.00
CA MET A 155 5.22 -20.18 -26.71
C MET A 155 5.48 -18.79 -27.31
N HIS A 156 4.57 -17.82 -27.16
CA HIS A 156 4.81 -16.45 -27.56
C HIS A 156 6.01 -15.89 -26.80
N LYS A 157 6.91 -15.18 -27.49
CA LYS A 157 8.11 -14.61 -26.88
C LYS A 157 7.82 -13.68 -25.71
N ASP A 158 6.65 -13.04 -25.70
CA ASP A 158 6.20 -12.09 -24.69
C ASP A 158 5.11 -12.70 -23.78
N TYR A 159 4.97 -14.03 -23.77
CA TYR A 159 4.06 -14.70 -22.84
C TYR A 159 4.49 -14.39 -21.39
N PRO A 160 3.56 -13.96 -20.51
CA PRO A 160 3.92 -13.60 -19.15
C PRO A 160 4.47 -14.82 -18.39
N ASP A 161 5.60 -14.65 -17.71
CA ASP A 161 6.09 -15.66 -16.78
C ASP A 161 5.40 -15.49 -15.42
N TYR A 162 4.21 -16.08 -15.30
CA TYR A 162 3.42 -16.10 -14.06
C TYR A 162 4.12 -16.83 -12.89
N THR A 163 5.25 -17.49 -13.16
CA THR A 163 6.03 -18.24 -12.16
C THR A 163 7.33 -17.57 -11.77
N ASN A 164 7.73 -16.47 -12.43
CA ASN A 164 8.96 -15.74 -12.14
C ASN A 164 8.92 -15.22 -10.70
N PRO A 165 9.67 -15.81 -9.76
CA PRO A 165 9.77 -15.28 -8.42
C PRO A 165 10.79 -14.15 -8.50
N ASN A 166 10.33 -12.94 -8.87
CA ASN A 166 11.02 -11.64 -8.87
C ASN A 166 12.57 -11.68 -8.97
N PRO A 167 13.24 -11.08 -9.98
CA PRO A 167 14.70 -11.09 -10.06
C PRO A 167 15.36 -10.73 -8.72
N LYS A 168 16.10 -11.71 -8.17
CA LYS A 168 16.72 -11.69 -6.84
C LYS A 168 17.33 -10.32 -6.51
N LEU A 169 16.74 -9.67 -5.52
CA LEU A 169 17.05 -8.30 -5.10
C LEU A 169 18.41 -8.26 -4.36
N THR A 170 19.25 -7.28 -4.70
CA THR A 170 20.68 -7.25 -4.34
C THR A 170 21.04 -6.37 -3.14
N LYS A 171 20.16 -5.45 -2.72
CA LYS A 171 20.46 -4.48 -1.64
C LYS A 171 19.34 -4.36 -0.61
N PRO A 172 19.65 -4.07 0.66
CA PRO A 172 18.64 -3.79 1.67
C PRO A 172 18.12 -2.35 1.68
N ASP A 173 16.80 -2.20 1.81
CA ASP A 173 16.09 -0.97 2.08
C ASP A 173 16.63 -0.32 3.37
N PRO A 174 16.99 0.97 3.33
CA PRO A 174 17.67 1.64 4.45
C PRO A 174 16.75 1.98 5.63
N VAL A 175 15.42 1.90 5.47
CA VAL A 175 14.43 2.27 6.51
C VAL A 175 13.92 1.04 7.26
N THR A 176 13.79 -0.09 6.55
CA THR A 176 13.19 -1.33 7.04
C THR A 176 14.20 -2.48 7.17
N GLY A 177 15.39 -2.36 6.57
CA GLY A 177 16.49 -3.34 6.64
C GLY A 177 16.28 -4.60 5.80
N GLN A 178 15.20 -4.67 5.03
CA GLN A 178 14.85 -5.83 4.23
C GLN A 178 15.50 -5.74 2.82
N ARG A 179 15.78 -6.85 2.10
CA ARG A 179 16.53 -6.86 0.81
C ARG A 179 15.65 -6.63 -0.43
N TRP A 180 15.62 -5.41 -0.99
CA TRP A 180 14.79 -5.04 -2.15
C TRP A 180 15.54 -4.06 -3.08
N HIS A 181 15.43 -4.27 -4.40
CA HIS A 181 15.98 -3.50 -5.55
C HIS A 181 17.29 -3.96 -6.21
N LYS A 182 17.34 -3.71 -7.54
CA LYS A 182 18.55 -3.65 -8.36
C LYS A 182 19.23 -2.26 -8.25
N ASP A 183 18.49 -1.19 -7.97
CA ASP A 183 18.98 0.19 -8.07
C ASP A 183 18.41 1.23 -7.06
N ASP A 184 17.86 0.83 -5.91
CA ASP A 184 17.48 1.72 -4.79
C ASP A 184 16.42 2.81 -5.10
N VAL A 185 15.79 2.79 -6.29
CA VAL A 185 14.85 3.83 -6.74
C VAL A 185 13.37 3.42 -6.71
N GLY A 186 13.05 2.21 -6.23
CA GLY A 186 11.65 1.78 -6.02
C GLY A 186 10.80 1.69 -7.29
N ASN A 187 11.40 1.81 -8.48
CA ASN A 187 10.67 2.08 -9.71
C ASN A 187 10.53 0.82 -10.57
N GLY A 188 9.31 0.31 -10.72
CA GLY A 188 8.92 -0.49 -11.89
C GLY A 188 9.56 -1.89 -12.03
N ASP A 189 9.81 -2.60 -10.92
CA ASP A 189 10.16 -4.02 -10.94
C ASP A 189 8.93 -4.82 -11.44
N THR A 190 8.71 -4.82 -12.75
CA THR A 190 7.56 -5.44 -13.42
C THR A 190 7.81 -6.91 -13.67
N GLU A 191 6.81 -7.76 -13.42
CA GLU A 191 6.77 -9.15 -13.88
C GLU A 191 6.56 -9.26 -15.42
N GLY A 192 6.80 -8.20 -16.21
CA GLY A 192 6.50 -8.21 -17.64
C GLY A 192 6.83 -6.99 -18.51
N ARG A 193 7.67 -6.02 -18.13
CA ARG A 193 8.09 -4.99 -19.13
C ARG A 193 9.10 -5.56 -20.11
N LYS A 194 8.65 -5.88 -21.31
CA LYS A 194 9.49 -5.72 -22.50
C LYS A 194 9.44 -4.26 -22.94
N ARG A 195 10.63 -3.70 -23.13
CA ARG A 195 10.87 -2.28 -23.39
C ARG A 195 10.23 -1.79 -24.70
N ALA A 196 9.87 -0.51 -24.63
CA ALA A 196 9.94 0.57 -25.61
C ALA A 196 9.52 0.29 -27.07
N LYS A 197 8.53 1.08 -27.50
CA LYS A 197 8.12 1.37 -28.87
C LYS A 197 9.29 1.35 -29.88
N SER A 198 9.11 0.56 -30.93
CA SER A 198 9.66 0.83 -32.27
C SER A 198 8.51 1.18 -33.20
#